data_AF-A0A165HDR4-F1
#
_entry.id   AF-A0A165HDR4-F1
#
_cell.length_a   1.000
_cell.length_b   1.000
_cell.length_c   1.000
_cell.angle_alpha   90.00
_cell.angle_beta   90.00
_cell.angle_gamma   90.00
#
_symmetry.space_group_name_H-M   'P 1'
#
loop_
_entity.id
_entity.type
_entity.pdbx_description
1 polymer ?
#
loop_
_entity_poly.entity_id
_entity_poly.type
_entity_poly.pdbx_seq_one_letter_code
_entity_poly.pdbx_strand_id
1 'polypeptide(L)'
;TIALFALIVLGLGGHILYGLAIASSVLTLVTVIPVLVIDHFRSGTFVAWTGFELAWLFILWILWVATAGNAASWASWCGTTYSYFGYDYYVGLAEGYCHELQALAAFSFLNFFMMLGLFIYILVMAIRAHQGGYTGIW
;
A
#
# COMPACT_ATOMS: atom_id res chain seq x y z
N THR A 1 -11.13 0.57 5.76
CA THR A 1 -10.53 1.71 5.02
C THR A 1 -9.36 1.27 4.15
N ILE A 2 -8.38 0.53 4.68
CA ILE A 2 -7.23 -0.01 3.91
C ILE A 2 -7.65 -0.81 2.67
N ALA A 3 -8.63 -1.72 2.81
CA ALA A 3 -9.17 -2.48 1.68
C ALA A 3 -9.87 -1.61 0.63
N LEU A 4 -10.45 -0.48 1.04
CA LEU A 4 -11.10 0.48 0.14
C LEU A 4 -10.04 1.22 -0.68
N PHE A 5 -8.97 1.69 -0.06
CA PHE A 5 -7.84 2.29 -0.79
C PHE A 5 -7.15 1.30 -1.72
N ALA A 6 -7.02 0.03 -1.32
CA ALA A 6 -6.52 -1.03 -2.21
C ALA A 6 -7.43 -1.22 -3.44
N LEU A 7 -8.76 -1.20 -3.28
CA LEU A 7 -9.69 -1.26 -4.41
C LEU A 7 -9.60 -0.06 -5.35
N ILE A 8 -9.44 1.15 -4.80
CA ILE A 8 -9.24 2.37 -5.59
C ILE A 8 -7.96 2.26 -6.41
N VAL A 9 -6.85 1.88 -5.78
CA VAL A 9 -5.54 1.73 -6.44
C VAL A 9 -5.56 0.58 -7.46
N LEU A 10 -6.31 -0.49 -7.22
CA LEU A 10 -6.52 -1.57 -8.19
C LEU A 10 -7.24 -1.06 -9.45
N GLY A 11 -8.29 -0.26 -9.28
CA GLY A 11 -9.05 0.32 -10.40
C GLY A 11 -8.21 1.28 -11.24
N LEU A 12 -7.51 2.21 -10.59
CA LEU A 12 -6.58 3.14 -11.25
C LEU A 12 -5.42 2.40 -11.92
N GLY A 13 -4.79 1.46 -11.20
CA GLY A 13 -3.68 0.67 -11.70
C GLY A 13 -4.06 -0.23 -12.88
N GLY A 14 -5.28 -0.77 -12.89
CA GLY A 14 -5.83 -1.54 -14.00
C GLY A 14 -6.04 -0.70 -15.26
N HIS A 15 -6.48 0.54 -15.13
CA HIS A 15 -6.68 1.44 -16.27
C HIS A 15 -5.36 1.81 -16.95
N ILE A 16 -4.34 2.16 -16.16
CA ILE A 16 -3.02 2.57 -16.68
C ILE A 16 -2.03 1.40 -16.87
N LEU A 17 -2.48 0.16 -16.69
CA LEU A 17 -1.68 -1.08 -16.74
C LEU A 17 -0.43 -1.05 -15.85
N TYR A 18 -0.56 -0.49 -14.64
CA TYR A 18 0.51 -0.39 -13.66
C TYR A 18 0.67 -1.69 -12.86
N GLY A 19 1.50 -2.60 -13.38
CA GLY A 19 1.69 -3.94 -12.79
C GLY A 19 2.01 -3.95 -11.30
N LEU A 20 2.85 -3.01 -10.83
CA LEU A 20 3.25 -2.92 -9.42
C LEU A 20 2.08 -2.53 -8.50
N ALA A 21 1.24 -1.59 -8.95
CA ALA A 21 0.07 -1.14 -8.19
C ALA A 21 -1.05 -2.17 -8.16
N ILE A 22 -1.20 -2.92 -9.27
CA ILE A 22 -2.11 -4.06 -9.34
C ILE A 22 -1.64 -5.14 -8.36
N ALA A 23 -0.36 -5.52 -8.41
CA ALA A 23 0.18 -6.57 -7.56
C ALA A 23 0.06 -6.23 -6.06
N SER A 24 0.40 -4.99 -5.64
CA SER A 24 0.26 -4.55 -4.24
C SER A 24 -1.20 -4.53 -3.77
N SER A 25 -2.11 -4.09 -4.63
CA SER A 25 -3.54 -4.05 -4.32
C SER A 25 -4.17 -5.46 -4.25
N VAL A 26 -3.80 -6.36 -5.16
CA VAL A 26 -4.28 -7.75 -5.11
C VAL A 26 -3.72 -8.47 -3.88
N LEU A 27 -2.42 -8.35 -3.60
CA LEU A 27 -1.83 -8.98 -2.42
C LEU A 27 -2.53 -8.53 -1.14
N THR A 28 -2.76 -7.21 -0.99
CA THR A 28 -3.46 -6.71 0.20
C THR A 28 -4.89 -7.21 0.31
N LEU A 29 -5.65 -7.27 -0.78
CA LEU A 29 -7.01 -7.81 -0.74
C LEU A 29 -7.01 -9.31 -0.39
N VAL A 30 -6.14 -10.08 -1.03
CA VAL A 30 -6.01 -11.53 -0.77
C VAL A 30 -5.57 -11.80 0.67
N THR A 31 -4.88 -10.87 1.33
CA THR A 31 -4.42 -11.09 2.71
C THR A 31 -5.40 -10.55 3.75
N VAL A 32 -6.00 -9.39 3.49
CA VAL A 32 -6.93 -8.72 4.42
C VAL A 32 -8.29 -9.39 4.43
N ILE A 33 -8.80 -9.85 3.28
CA ILE A 33 -10.14 -10.46 3.20
C ILE A 33 -10.22 -11.75 4.02
N PRO A 34 -9.29 -12.72 3.92
CA PRO A 34 -9.34 -13.93 4.73
C PRO A 34 -9.21 -13.65 6.22
N VAL A 35 -8.37 -12.67 6.61
CA VAL A 35 -8.24 -12.23 8.00
C VAL A 35 -9.57 -11.71 8.53
N LEU A 36 -10.24 -10.83 7.79
CA LEU A 36 -11.58 -10.32 8.16
C LEU A 36 -12.64 -11.42 8.22
N VAL A 37 -12.61 -12.36 7.28
CA VAL A 37 -13.54 -13.49 7.24
C VAL A 37 -13.33 -14.39 8.46
N ILE A 38 -12.08 -14.73 8.78
CA ILE A 38 -11.74 -15.57 9.93
C ILE A 38 -12.12 -14.89 11.25
N ASP A 39 -11.91 -13.57 11.37
CA ASP A 39 -12.33 -12.78 12.54
C ASP A 39 -13.84 -12.76 12.72
N HIS A 40 -14.58 -12.65 11.62
CA HIS A 40 -16.03 -12.70 11.68
C HIS A 40 -16.56 -14.08 12.12
N PHE A 41 -15.93 -15.17 11.67
CA PHE A 41 -16.39 -16.53 11.96
C PHE A 41 -15.82 -17.13 13.26
N ARG A 42 -14.71 -16.59 13.80
CA ARG A 42 -14.03 -17.14 14.97
C ARG A 42 -13.83 -16.05 16.03
N SER A 43 -14.71 -16.02 17.03
CA SER A 43 -14.66 -15.09 18.19
C SER A 43 -13.58 -15.42 19.22
N GLY A 44 -12.44 -15.97 18.80
CA GLY A 44 -11.40 -16.45 19.70
C GLY A 44 -10.11 -16.79 18.97
N THR A 45 -9.06 -16.04 19.33
CA THR A 45 -7.64 -16.32 19.09
C THR A 45 -7.10 -15.96 17.70
N PHE A 46 -7.00 -14.66 17.43
CA PHE A 46 -6.08 -14.09 16.42
C PHE A 46 -4.59 -14.18 16.81
N VAL A 47 -4.29 -14.62 18.03
CA VAL A 47 -2.96 -14.51 18.64
C VAL A 47 -2.00 -15.63 18.23
N ALA A 48 -2.44 -16.67 17.53
CA ALA A 48 -1.60 -17.85 17.32
C ALA A 48 -0.45 -17.66 16.30
N TRP A 49 -0.44 -16.58 15.51
CA TRP A 49 0.58 -16.33 14.48
C TRP A 49 0.95 -14.83 14.38
N THR A 50 0.96 -14.11 15.51
CA THR A 50 1.25 -12.66 15.51
C THR A 50 2.63 -12.34 14.91
N GLY A 51 3.62 -13.23 15.06
CA GLY A 51 4.93 -13.10 14.42
C GLY A 51 4.85 -13.09 12.88
N PHE A 52 4.06 -13.99 12.29
CA PHE A 52 3.85 -14.05 10.85
C PHE A 52 3.05 -12.86 10.34
N GLU A 53 2.02 -12.45 11.08
CA GLU A 53 1.21 -11.28 10.73
C GLU A 53 2.07 -10.00 10.71
N LEU A 54 2.94 -9.81 11.72
CA LEU A 54 3.90 -8.71 11.74
C LEU A 54 4.86 -8.74 10.53
N ALA A 55 5.46 -9.90 10.26
CA ALA A 55 6.40 -10.06 9.15
C ALA A 55 5.73 -9.78 7.80
N TRP A 56 4.50 -10.27 7.62
CA TRP A 56 3.74 -10.07 6.39
C TRP A 56 3.27 -8.62 6.22
N LEU A 57 2.80 -7.98 7.30
CA LEU A 57 2.44 -6.56 7.29
C LEU A 57 3.65 -5.68 6.96
N PHE A 58 4.84 -6.05 7.41
CA PHE A 58 6.08 -5.35 7.04
C PHE A 58 6.40 -5.48 5.55
N ILE A 59 6.23 -6.67 4.96
CA ILE A 59 6.41 -6.88 3.51
C ILE A 59 5.40 -6.04 2.71
N LEU A 60 4.13 -6.07 3.11
CA LEU A 60 3.08 -5.26 2.47
C LEU A 60 3.40 -3.77 2.57
N TRP A 61 3.88 -3.31 3.73
CA TRP A 61 4.30 -1.93 3.95
C TRP A 61 5.39 -1.49 2.96
N ILE A 62 6.45 -2.30 2.78
CA ILE A 62 7.50 -2.02 1.78
C ILE A 62 6.93 -1.97 0.37
N LEU A 63 6.01 -2.90 0.02
CA LEU A 63 5.38 -2.91 -1.29
C LEU A 63 4.62 -1.60 -1.57
N TRP A 64 3.91 -1.06 -0.58
CA TRP A 64 3.21 0.21 -0.72
C TRP A 64 4.16 1.41 -0.89
N VAL A 65 5.29 1.42 -0.18
CA VAL A 65 6.36 2.43 -0.39
C VAL A 65 6.89 2.35 -1.81
N ALA A 66 7.24 1.15 -2.28
CA ALA A 66 7.78 0.95 -3.62
C ALA A 66 6.76 1.38 -4.69
N THR A 67 5.48 1.04 -4.48
CA THR A 67 4.39 1.43 -5.39
C THR A 67 4.22 2.96 -5.43
N ALA A 68 4.17 3.61 -4.27
CA ALA A 68 4.02 5.05 -4.16
C ALA A 68 5.23 5.82 -4.72
N GLY A 69 6.45 5.37 -4.41
CA GLY A 69 7.69 5.97 -4.88
C GLY A 69 7.86 5.84 -6.39
N ASN A 70 7.49 4.69 -6.96
CA ASN A 70 7.47 4.53 -8.41
C ASN A 70 6.38 5.41 -9.04
N ALA A 71 5.15 5.40 -8.54
CA ALA A 71 4.11 6.28 -9.08
C ALA A 71 4.50 7.77 -9.03
N ALA A 72 5.15 8.21 -7.94
CA ALA A 72 5.65 9.57 -7.81
C ALA A 72 6.81 9.89 -8.75
N SER A 73 7.71 8.93 -9.00
CA SER A 73 8.80 9.13 -9.96
C SER A 73 8.26 9.32 -11.37
N TRP A 74 7.26 8.53 -11.78
CA TRP A 74 6.62 8.71 -13.09
C TRP A 74 5.76 9.97 -13.17
N ALA A 75 5.08 10.35 -12.08
CA ALA A 75 4.37 11.62 -12.00
C ALA A 75 5.31 12.84 -12.09
N SER A 76 6.60 12.70 -11.73
CA SER A 76 7.58 13.79 -11.88
C SER A 76 7.90 14.12 -13.35
N TRP A 77 7.56 13.23 -14.29
CA TRP A 77 7.77 13.41 -15.72
C TRP A 77 6.54 14.03 -16.40
N CYS A 78 5.52 14.38 -15.61
CA CYS A 78 4.34 15.08 -16.05
C CYS A 78 4.61 16.58 -16.11
N GLY A 79 4.48 17.16 -17.30
CA GLY A 79 4.68 18.60 -17.51
C GLY A 79 6.14 19.03 -17.67
N THR A 80 7.07 18.09 -17.91
CA THR A 80 8.43 18.46 -18.29
C THR A 80 8.46 19.07 -19.69
N THR A 81 8.62 20.39 -19.73
CA THR A 81 8.92 21.13 -20.96
C THR A 81 10.43 21.16 -21.17
N TYR A 82 10.90 20.73 -22.34
CA TYR A 82 12.29 20.97 -22.73
C TYR A 82 12.31 22.05 -23.81
N SER A 83 13.13 23.07 -23.59
CA SER A 83 13.30 24.17 -24.54
C SER A 83 14.45 23.81 -25.47
N TYR A 84 14.17 23.62 -26.76
CA TYR A 84 15.16 23.31 -27.79
C TYR A 84 15.09 24.36 -28.90
N PHE A 85 16.20 25.10 -29.09
CA PHE A 85 16.28 26.23 -30.01
C PHE A 85 15.18 27.30 -29.81
N GLY A 86 14.78 27.58 -28.57
CA GLY A 86 13.79 28.63 -28.25
C GLY A 86 12.33 28.24 -28.52
N TYR A 87 12.07 26.96 -28.83
CA TYR A 87 10.74 26.39 -28.86
C TYR A 87 10.57 25.45 -27.67
N ASP A 88 9.49 25.65 -26.92
CA ASP A 88 9.12 24.77 -25.81
C ASP A 88 8.39 23.55 -26.36
N TYR A 89 9.02 22.39 -26.19
CA TYR A 89 8.42 21.11 -26.56
C TYR A 89 7.93 20.41 -25.29
N TYR A 90 6.67 20.00 -25.32
CA TYR A 90 6.06 19.19 -24.27
C TYR A 90 6.47 17.73 -24.47
N VAL A 91 7.34 17.22 -23.58
CA VAL A 91 7.62 15.77 -23.48
C VAL A 91 7.07 15.35 -22.14
N GLY A 92 5.81 14.98 -22.17
CA GLY A 92 5.09 14.52 -21.00
C GLY A 92 4.11 13.44 -21.40
N LEU A 93 3.73 12.62 -20.42
CA LEU A 93 2.55 11.78 -20.57
C LEU A 93 1.32 12.67 -20.79
N ALA A 94 0.30 12.13 -21.47
CA ALA A 94 -0.97 12.84 -21.66
C ALA A 94 -1.52 13.33 -20.31
N GLU A 95 -2.13 14.52 -20.26
CA GLU A 95 -2.62 15.13 -19.01
C GLU A 95 -3.48 14.18 -18.17
N GLY A 96 -4.33 13.36 -18.83
CA GLY A 96 -5.14 12.33 -18.16
C GLY A 96 -4.31 11.30 -17.39
N TYR A 97 -3.24 10.77 -18.01
CA TYR A 97 -2.33 9.81 -17.37
C TYR A 97 -1.61 10.40 -16.16
N CYS A 98 -1.29 11.70 -16.21
CA CYS A 98 -0.60 12.39 -15.14
C CYS A 98 -1.46 12.59 -13.90
N HIS A 99 -2.72 12.98 -14.08
CA HIS A 99 -3.66 13.09 -12.97
C HIS A 99 -3.92 11.74 -12.30
N GLU A 100 -4.00 10.66 -13.09
CA GLU A 100 -4.17 9.32 -12.57
C GLU A 100 -2.95 8.81 -11.79
N LEU A 101 -1.73 9.05 -12.30
CA LEU A 101 -0.49 8.73 -11.60
C LEU A 101 -0.36 9.51 -10.28
N GLN A 102 -0.73 10.79 -10.28
CA GLN A 102 -0.71 11.61 -9.08
C GLN A 102 -1.73 11.11 -8.04
N ALA A 103 -2.94 10.76 -8.47
CA ALA A 103 -3.94 10.15 -7.60
C ALA A 103 -3.47 8.81 -7.04
N LEU A 104 -2.89 7.96 -7.88
CA LEU A 104 -2.38 6.65 -7.49
C LEU A 104 -1.22 6.78 -6.49
N ALA A 105 -0.31 7.73 -6.68
CA ALA A 105 0.74 8.04 -5.73
C ALA A 105 0.17 8.50 -4.38
N ALA A 106 -0.79 9.43 -4.39
CA ALA A 106 -1.41 9.96 -3.17
C ALA A 106 -2.13 8.87 -2.36
N PHE A 107 -2.97 8.06 -3.00
CA PHE A 107 -3.67 6.96 -2.32
C PHE A 107 -2.70 5.87 -1.83
N SER A 108 -1.63 5.60 -2.58
CA SER A 108 -0.61 4.63 -2.17
C SER A 108 0.18 5.10 -0.95
N PHE A 109 0.55 6.39 -0.89
CA PHE A 109 1.20 6.98 0.29
C PHE A 109 0.27 6.96 1.51
N LEU A 110 -1.01 7.27 1.32
CA LEU A 110 -1.98 7.26 2.41
C LEU A 110 -2.15 5.84 2.99
N ASN A 111 -2.17 4.83 2.11
CA ASN A 111 -2.22 3.43 2.53
C ASN A 111 -0.94 2.98 3.24
N PHE A 112 0.22 3.44 2.77
CA PHE A 112 1.52 3.24 3.44
C PHE A 112 1.50 3.74 4.89
N PHE A 113 1.02 4.97 5.14
CA PHE A 113 0.97 5.52 6.49
C PHE A 113 0.00 4.75 7.40
N MET A 114 -1.14 4.31 6.86
CA MET A 114 -2.09 3.47 7.60
C MET A 114 -1.49 2.12 7.99
N MET A 115 -0.79 1.46 7.06
CA MET A 115 -0.11 0.18 7.31
C MET A 115 0.99 0.33 8.36
N LEU A 116 1.76 1.42 8.32
CA LEU A 116 2.78 1.71 9.33
C LEU A 116 2.16 1.91 10.72
N GLY A 117 1.05 2.65 10.79
CA GLY A 117 0.32 2.86 12.04
C GLY A 117 -0.17 1.54 12.65
N LEU A 118 -0.73 0.66 11.82
CA LEU A 118 -1.13 -0.69 12.25
C LEU A 118 0.06 -1.53 12.71
N PHE A 119 1.15 -1.55 11.94
CA PHE A 119 2.37 -2.29 12.29
C PHE A 119 2.91 -1.87 13.66
N ILE A 120 3.01 -0.56 13.93
CA ILE A 120 3.46 -0.06 15.23
C ILE A 120 2.47 -0.45 16.33
N TYR A 121 1.17 -0.32 16.08
CA TYR A 121 0.13 -0.67 17.05
C TYR A 121 0.21 -2.15 17.47
N ILE A 122 0.21 -3.08 16.51
CA ILE A 122 0.29 -4.52 16.81
C ILE A 122 1.62 -4.89 17.47
N LEU A 123 2.73 -4.25 17.07
CA LEU A 123 4.04 -4.50 17.67
C LEU A 123 4.08 -4.06 19.14
N VAL A 124 3.53 -2.88 19.45
CA VAL A 124 3.41 -2.41 20.84
C VAL A 124 2.51 -3.34 21.67
N MET A 125 1.37 -3.76 21.12
CA MET A 125 0.46 -4.67 21.81
C MET A 125 1.09 -6.05 22.03
N ALA A 126 1.81 -6.59 21.05
CA ALA A 126 2.53 -7.85 21.16
C ALA A 126 3.63 -7.80 22.24
N ILE A 127 4.42 -6.73 22.27
CA ILE A 127 5.46 -6.54 23.30
C ILE A 127 4.84 -6.44 24.70
N ARG A 128 3.76 -5.67 24.86
CA ARG A 128 3.08 -5.53 26.16
C ARG A 128 2.52 -6.86 26.65
N ALA A 129 1.92 -7.64 25.75
CA ALA A 129 1.36 -8.94 26.09
C ALA A 129 2.47 -9.97 26.42
N HIS A 130 3.60 -9.93 25.72
CA HIS A 130 4.77 -10.75 26.03
C HIS A 130 5.38 -10.41 27.40
N GLN A 131 5.51 -9.12 27.71
CA GLN A 131 5.95 -8.65 29.04
C GLN A 131 4.98 -9.04 30.17
N GLY A 132 3.69 -9.22 29.86
CA GLY A 132 2.65 -9.70 30.77
C GLY A 132 2.68 -11.20 31.06
N GLY A 133 3.65 -11.95 30.52
CA GLY A 133 3.83 -13.39 30.79
C GLY A 133 3.14 -14.33 29.80
N TYR A 134 2.47 -13.81 28.78
CA TYR A 134 1.90 -14.61 27.70
C TYR A 134 2.97 -14.83 26.62
N THR A 135 3.71 -15.93 26.69
CA THR A 135 4.84 -16.20 25.78
C THR A 135 4.44 -16.86 24.45
N GLY A 136 3.25 -17.47 24.38
CA GLY A 136 2.74 -18.17 23.18
C GLY A 136 2.11 -17.27 22.10
N ILE A 137 2.54 -16.00 22.02
CA ILE A 137 2.01 -14.99 21.09
C ILE A 137 2.81 -14.97 19.78
N TRP A 138 4.10 -15.33 19.85
CA TRP A 138 5.02 -15.28 18.71
C TRP A 138 4.92 -16.51 17.83
#